data_AF-A0A2T0SY91-F1
#
_entry.id   AF-A0A2T0SY91-F1
#
_cell.length_a   1.000
_cell.length_b   1.000
_cell.length_c   1.000
_cell.angle_alpha   90.00
_cell.angle_beta   90.00
_cell.angle_gamma   90.00
#
_symmetry.space_group_name_H-M   'P 1'
#
loop_
_entity.id
_entity.type
_entity.pdbx_description
1 polymer ?
#
loop_
_entity_poly.entity_id
_entity_poly.type
_entity_poly.pdbx_seq_one_letter_code
_entity_poly.pdbx_strand_id
1 'polypeptide(L)'
;MTDFEVGDWIVCVNLDDPYSKAVGLEIGNRYQVTDLNWGLGYTQCVRCRQFKKHPNMDFDFWIYSYCFIKEDPFQTKVRQVRDQLNQP
;
A
#
# COMPACT_ATOMS: atom_id res chain seq x y z
N MET A 1 13.90 -9.88 1.66
CA MET A 1 12.81 -10.11 2.63
C MET A 1 12.32 -8.72 3.01
N THR A 2 11.05 -8.37 2.76
CA THR A 2 10.52 -7.04 3.08
C THR A 2 10.23 -6.93 4.58
N ASP A 3 10.40 -5.74 5.14
CA ASP A 3 10.29 -5.36 6.56
C ASP A 3 8.92 -4.70 6.88
N PHE A 4 7.88 -5.13 6.17
CA PHE A 4 6.54 -4.60 6.32
C PHE A 4 5.83 -5.20 7.54
N GLU A 5 5.04 -4.36 8.19
CA GLU A 5 4.17 -4.72 9.31
C GLU A 5 2.73 -4.28 9.02
N VAL A 6 1.76 -4.95 9.63
CA VAL A 6 0.35 -4.53 9.53
C VAL A 6 0.20 -3.12 10.10
N GLY A 7 -0.44 -2.24 9.35
CA GLY A 7 -0.59 -0.82 9.67
C GLY A 7 0.43 0.09 8.98
N ASP A 8 1.53 -0.46 8.43
CA ASP A 8 2.51 0.32 7.67
C ASP A 8 1.87 1.01 6.47
N TRP A 9 2.36 2.21 6.21
CA TRP A 9 2.11 2.90 4.95
C TRP A 9 3.17 2.50 3.94
N ILE A 10 2.72 2.08 2.76
CA ILE A 10 3.59 1.67 1.66
C ILE A 10 3.22 2.45 0.38
N VAL A 11 4.21 2.66 -0.47
CA VAL A 11 4.06 3.36 -1.76
C VAL A 11 4.32 2.37 -2.89
N CYS A 12 3.41 2.31 -3.85
CA CYS A 12 3.62 1.51 -5.05
C CYS A 12 4.71 2.13 -5.92
N VAL A 13 5.75 1.35 -6.23
CA VAL A 13 6.88 1.76 -7.09
C VAL A 13 7.04 0.90 -8.33
N ASN A 14 6.36 -0.26 -8.38
CA ASN A 14 6.43 -1.19 -9.50
C ASN A 14 5.07 -1.87 -9.76
N LEU A 15 4.76 -2.13 -11.03
CA LEU A 15 3.55 -2.82 -11.52
C LEU A 15 3.85 -4.15 -12.22
N ASP A 16 5.05 -4.71 -12.05
CA ASP A 16 5.43 -6.00 -12.67
C ASP A 16 4.69 -7.22 -12.09
N ASP A 17 3.80 -7.00 -11.12
CA ASP A 17 2.88 -8.02 -10.62
C ASP A 17 1.72 -8.26 -11.60
N PRO A 18 1.37 -9.53 -11.92
CA PRO A 18 0.34 -9.86 -12.90
C PRO A 18 -1.08 -9.40 -12.50
N TYR A 19 -1.32 -9.16 -11.21
CA TYR A 19 -2.60 -8.70 -10.68
C TYR A 19 -2.65 -7.17 -10.54
N SER A 20 -1.51 -6.47 -10.53
CA SER A 20 -1.40 -5.01 -10.31
C SER A 20 -2.38 -4.19 -11.15
N LYS A 21 -2.54 -4.50 -12.44
CA LYS A 21 -3.48 -3.83 -13.35
C LYS A 21 -4.95 -4.14 -13.04
N ALA A 22 -5.24 -5.39 -12.68
CA ALA A 22 -6.60 -5.84 -12.41
C ALA A 22 -7.18 -5.19 -11.14
N VAL A 23 -6.31 -4.91 -10.17
CA VAL A 23 -6.70 -4.30 -8.89
C VAL A 23 -6.51 -2.77 -8.86
N GLY A 24 -6.08 -2.18 -9.97
CA GLY A 24 -5.91 -0.73 -10.08
C GLY A 24 -4.77 -0.15 -9.24
N LEU A 25 -3.64 -0.87 -9.12
CA LEU A 25 -2.42 -0.28 -8.57
C LEU A 25 -1.94 0.87 -9.44
N GLU A 26 -1.50 1.93 -8.81
CA GLU A 26 -0.92 3.09 -9.48
C GLU A 26 0.40 3.45 -8.80
N ILE A 27 1.45 3.63 -9.60
CA ILE A 27 2.77 4.04 -9.10
C ILE A 27 2.64 5.42 -8.44
N GLY A 28 3.29 5.57 -7.28
CA GLY A 28 3.26 6.79 -6.46
C GLY A 28 2.06 6.88 -5.53
N ASN A 29 1.03 6.03 -5.69
CA ASN A 29 -0.07 5.96 -4.74
C ASN A 29 0.33 5.23 -3.46
N ARG A 30 -0.32 5.64 -2.37
CA ARG A 30 -0.11 5.10 -1.04
C ARG A 30 -1.22 4.12 -0.67
N TYR A 31 -0.79 3.04 -0.05
CA TYR A 31 -1.64 1.97 0.44
C TYR A 31 -1.27 1.66 1.90
N GLN A 32 -2.23 1.20 2.69
CA GLN A 32 -1.95 0.70 4.04
C GLN A 32 -1.89 -0.82 4.02
N VAL A 33 -0.87 -1.41 4.65
CA VAL A 33 -0.80 -2.86 4.87
C VAL A 33 -1.89 -3.26 5.86
N THR A 34 -2.79 -4.14 5.44
CA THR A 34 -3.88 -4.66 6.28
C THR A 34 -3.65 -6.10 6.70
N ASP A 35 -2.85 -6.86 5.95
CA ASP A 35 -2.49 -8.24 6.25
C ASP A 35 -1.19 -8.62 5.53
N LEU A 36 -0.51 -9.65 6.04
CA LEU A 36 0.75 -10.17 5.51
C LEU A 36 0.65 -11.68 5.35
N ASN A 37 0.91 -12.17 4.14
CA ASN A 37 0.97 -13.60 3.87
C ASN A 37 2.32 -13.97 3.27
N TRP A 38 2.91 -15.01 3.83
CA TRP A 38 4.12 -15.62 3.35
C TRP A 38 3.71 -16.77 2.44
N GLY A 39 3.71 -16.52 1.13
CA GLY A 39 3.39 -17.56 0.16
C GLY A 39 4.37 -18.74 0.24
N LEU A 40 3.94 -19.90 -0.29
CA LEU A 40 4.85 -21.01 -0.57
C LEU A 40 5.94 -20.53 -1.53
N GLY A 41 7.19 -20.46 -1.08
CA GLY A 41 8.33 -20.04 -1.91
C GLY A 41 8.94 -18.66 -1.58
N TYR A 42 8.74 -18.12 -0.38
CA TYR A 42 9.39 -16.90 0.14
C TYR A 42 8.95 -15.58 -0.50
N THR A 43 7.95 -15.60 -1.39
CA THR A 43 7.37 -14.36 -1.91
C THR A 43 6.35 -13.84 -0.92
N GLN A 44 6.65 -12.70 -0.29
CA GLN A 44 5.71 -12.03 0.60
C GLN A 44 4.65 -11.34 -0.24
N CYS A 45 3.39 -11.58 0.09
CA CYS A 45 2.28 -10.79 -0.43
C CYS A 45 1.79 -9.86 0.67
N VAL A 46 1.55 -8.61 0.31
CA VAL A 46 0.86 -7.65 1.15
C VAL A 46 -0.60 -7.61 0.74
N ARG A 47 -1.48 -7.66 1.72
CA ARG A 47 -2.85 -7.20 1.55
C ARG A 47 -2.87 -5.72 1.85
N CYS A 48 -3.36 -4.91 0.92
CA CYS A 48 -3.35 -3.47 1.12
C CYS A 48 -4.62 -2.77 0.64
N ARG A 49 -4.90 -1.62 1.26
CA ARG A 49 -6.09 -0.79 1.02
C ARG A 49 -5.69 0.57 0.45
N GLN A 50 -6.36 1.02 -0.61
CA GLN A 50 -6.12 2.34 -1.23
C GLN A 50 -6.80 3.46 -0.43
N PHE A 51 -6.05 4.52 -0.08
CA PHE A 51 -6.54 5.53 0.87
C PHE A 51 -7.33 6.71 0.26
N LYS A 52 -7.41 6.87 -1.08
CA LYS A 52 -7.94 8.13 -1.66
C LYS A 52 -8.93 8.03 -2.82
N LYS A 53 -9.00 6.92 -3.56
CA LYS A 53 -9.82 6.88 -4.79
C LYS A 53 -11.30 6.55 -4.53
N HIS A 54 -11.57 5.71 -3.54
CA HIS A 54 -12.93 5.29 -3.19
C HIS A 54 -13.04 5.04 -1.67
N PRO A 55 -13.32 6.06 -0.84
CA PRO A 55 -13.44 5.91 0.61
C PRO A 55 -14.53 4.92 1.06
N ASN A 56 -15.42 4.50 0.14
CA ASN A 56 -16.51 3.55 0.38
C ASN A 56 -16.35 2.23 -0.40
N MET A 57 -15.22 2.02 -1.10
CA MET A 57 -14.92 0.72 -1.70
C MET A 57 -13.66 0.16 -1.03
N ASP A 58 -13.88 -0.68 -0.02
CA ASP A 58 -12.85 -1.49 0.61
C ASP A 58 -12.47 -2.63 -0.35
N PHE A 59 -11.64 -2.32 -1.34
CA PHE A 59 -10.95 -3.34 -2.12
C PHE A 59 -9.65 -3.69 -1.43
N ASP A 60 -9.69 -4.76 -0.64
CA ASP A 60 -8.47 -5.40 -0.21
C ASP A 60 -8.04 -6.43 -1.25
N PHE A 61 -6.78 -6.38 -1.68
CA PHE A 61 -6.23 -7.33 -2.62
C PHE A 61 -4.83 -7.77 -2.19
N TRP A 62 -4.42 -8.96 -2.60
CA TRP A 62 -3.07 -9.48 -2.37
C TRP A 62 -2.18 -9.11 -3.54
N ILE A 63 -1.04 -8.47 -3.26
CA ILE A 63 -0.02 -8.12 -4.25
C ILE A 63 1.35 -8.48 -3.70
N TYR A 64 2.27 -8.89 -4.59
CA TYR A 64 3.64 -9.15 -4.17
C TYR A 64 4.32 -7.90 -3.58
N SER A 65 5.05 -8.10 -2.49
CA SER A 65 5.66 -7.02 -1.71
C SER A 65 6.71 -6.23 -2.50
N TYR A 66 7.30 -6.80 -3.56
CA TYR A 66 8.26 -6.11 -4.43
C TYR A 66 7.65 -4.94 -5.22
N CYS A 67 6.31 -4.87 -5.30
CA CYS A 67 5.62 -3.71 -5.89
C CYS A 67 5.75 -2.45 -5.05
N PHE A 68 6.21 -2.56 -3.81
CA PHE A 68 6.11 -1.50 -2.82
C PHE A 68 7.42 -1.20 -2.10
N ILE A 69 7.48 0.01 -1.56
CA ILE A 69 8.44 0.42 -0.55
C ILE A 69 7.70 0.97 0.68
N LYS A 70 8.33 0.87 1.86
CA LYS A 70 7.82 1.48 3.09
C LYS A 70 7.89 3.00 2.96
N GLU A 71 6.78 3.69 3.26
CA GLU A 71 6.77 5.15 3.33
C GLU A 71 7.58 5.62 4.54
N ASP A 72 8.41 6.65 4.36
CA ASP A 72 9.12 7.28 5.45
C ASP A 72 8.11 7.87 6.47
N PRO A 73 8.26 7.59 7.78
CA PRO A 73 7.37 8.14 8.81
C PRO A 73 7.23 9.68 8.80
N PHE A 74 8.28 10.41 8.40
CA PHE A 74 8.24 11.85 8.20
C PHE A 74 7.28 12.22 7.08
N GLN A 75 7.33 11.53 5.94
CA GLN A 75 6.40 11.76 4.82
C GLN A 75 4.96 11.43 5.22
N THR A 76 4.75 10.36 5.98
CA THR A 76 3.44 10.03 6.56
C THR A 76 2.92 11.17 7.42
N LYS A 77 3.76 11.73 8.31
CA LYS A 77 3.38 12.84 9.20
C LYS A 77 3.06 14.12 8.44
N VAL A 78 3.90 14.51 7.47
CA VAL A 78 3.67 15.68 6.61
C VAL A 78 2.32 15.58 5.91
N ARG A 79 1.98 14.41 5.37
CA ARG A 79 0.69 14.18 4.71
C ARG A 79 -0.48 14.23 5.68
N GLN A 80 -0.37 13.63 6.87
CA GLN A 80 -1.42 13.68 7.89
C GLN A 80 -1.72 15.14 8.30
N VAL A 81 -0.68 15.94 8.54
CA VAL A 81 -0.83 17.37 8.86
C VAL A 81 -1.49 18.11 7.70
N ARG A 82 -1.06 17.85 6.46
CA ARG A 82 -1.68 18.44 5.28
C ARG A 82 -3.15 18.05 5.13
N ASP A 83 -3.49 16.78 5.33
CA ASP A 83 -4.87 16.31 5.22
C ASP A 83 -5.75 16.92 6.33
N GLN A 84 -5.25 17.09 7.56
CA GLN A 84 -5.93 17.80 8.65
C GLN A 84 -6.17 19.28 8.35
N LEU A 85 -5.18 19.97 7.77
CA LEU A 85 -5.30 21.39 7.40
C LEU A 85 -6.25 21.62 6.21
N ASN A 86 -6.51 20.59 5.41
CA ASN A 86 -7.41 20.66 4.25
C ASN A 86 -8.81 20.07 4.54
N GLN A 87 -9.09 19.64 5.76
CA GLN A 87 -10.45 19.31 6.18
C GLN A 87 -11.21 20.62 6.48
N PRO A 88 -12.38 20.84 5.85
CA PRO A 88 -13.18 22.06 6.02
C PRO A 88 -13.76 22.21 7.43
#